data_AF-A0A519ND42-F1
#
_entry.id   AF-A0A519ND42-F1
#
_cell.length_a   1.000
_cell.length_b   1.000
_cell.length_c   1.000
_cell.angle_alpha   90.00
_cell.angle_beta   90.00
_cell.angle_gamma   90.00
#
_symmetry.space_group_name_H-M   'P 1'
#
loop_
_entity.id
_entity.type
_entity.pdbx_description
1 polymer ?
#
loop_
_entity_poly.entity_id
_entity_poly.type
_entity_poly.pdbx_seq_one_letter_code
_entity_poly.pdbx_strand_id
1 'polypeptide(L)'
;MKKRIVFCVGVAVFGIFTVVVYNSKREFYEEKSNFYDLDFNGQITKITDGRATKIHYNTEDFFYTDFLENGVAAEETIKIGDVVKKQDSVLEVFRNDKTILSLTVEKPEESYFSFFFD
;
A
#
# COMPACT_ATOMS: atom_id res chain seq x y z
N MET A 1 -23.32 -39.19 7.48
CA MET A 1 -23.82 -37.79 7.47
C MET A 1 -22.83 -36.79 8.07
N LYS A 2 -22.35 -36.95 9.31
CA LYS A 2 -21.41 -36.00 9.96
C LYS A 2 -20.16 -35.64 9.12
N LYS A 3 -19.48 -36.63 8.52
CA LYS A 3 -18.29 -36.40 7.66
C LYS A 3 -18.57 -35.55 6.40
N ARG A 4 -19.77 -35.67 5.82
CA ARG A 4 -20.18 -34.88 4.63
C ARG A 4 -20.48 -33.43 5.01
N ILE A 5 -21.12 -33.21 6.16
CA ILE A 5 -21.39 -31.86 6.68
C ILE A 5 -20.07 -31.14 7.01
N VAL A 6 -19.14 -31.81 7.69
CA VAL A 6 -17.81 -31.23 8.00
C VAL A 6 -17.04 -30.89 6.72
N PHE A 7 -17.08 -31.75 5.70
CA PHE A 7 -16.47 -31.47 4.40
C PHE A 7 -17.09 -30.25 3.70
N CYS A 8 -18.43 -30.17 3.62
CA CYS A 8 -19.12 -29.03 3.01
C CYS A 8 -18.85 -27.72 3.76
N VAL A 9 -18.82 -27.74 5.10
CA VAL A 9 -18.47 -26.57 5.92
C VAL A 9 -17.01 -26.17 5.69
N GLY A 10 -16.09 -27.13 5.62
CA GLY A 10 -14.68 -26.85 5.32
C GLY A 10 -14.48 -26.19 3.95
N VAL A 11 -15.18 -26.67 2.92
CA VAL A 11 -15.15 -26.07 1.57
C VAL A 11 -15.72 -24.64 1.59
N ALA A 12 -16.83 -24.41 2.31
CA ALA A 12 -17.42 -23.08 2.41
C ALA A 12 -16.48 -22.07 3.11
N VAL A 13 -15.85 -22.47 4.22
CA VAL A 13 -14.89 -21.62 4.95
C VAL A 13 -13.67 -21.31 4.09
N PHE A 14 -13.13 -22.31 3.38
CA PHE A 14 -12.02 -22.11 2.46
C PHE A 14 -12.39 -21.17 1.30
N GLY A 15 -13.60 -21.32 0.74
CA GLY A 15 -14.13 -20.42 -0.27
C GLY A 15 -14.21 -18.96 0.22
N ILE A 16 -14.72 -18.73 1.42
CA ILE A 16 -14.77 -17.37 2.00
C ILE A 16 -13.36 -16.82 2.19
N PHE A 17 -12.44 -17.61 2.74
CA PHE A 17 -11.06 -17.18 2.96
C PHE A 17 -10.37 -16.77 1.65
N THR A 18 -10.50 -17.58 0.59
CA THR A 18 -9.90 -17.27 -0.72
C THR A 18 -10.48 -16.00 -1.33
N VAL A 19 -11.79 -15.76 -1.21
CA VAL A 19 -12.42 -14.52 -1.67
C VAL A 19 -11.90 -13.30 -0.91
N VAL A 20 -11.74 -13.41 0.42
CA VAL A 20 -11.22 -12.32 1.25
C VAL A 20 -9.77 -11.98 0.86
N VAL A 21 -8.92 -12.99 0.69
CA VAL A 21 -7.52 -12.80 0.27
C VAL A 21 -7.45 -12.19 -1.13
N TYR A 22 -8.28 -12.68 -2.07
CA TYR A 22 -8.36 -12.15 -3.44
C TYR A 22 -8.70 -10.66 -3.43
N ASN A 23 -9.79 -10.28 -2.75
CA ASN A 23 -10.24 -8.89 -2.68
C ASN A 23 -9.19 -8.00 -2.01
N SER A 24 -8.58 -8.45 -0.91
CA SER A 24 -7.54 -7.67 -0.21
C SER A 24 -6.29 -7.44 -1.07
N LYS A 25 -5.82 -8.46 -1.81
CA LYS A 25 -4.71 -8.28 -2.76
C LYS A 25 -5.12 -7.35 -3.92
N ARG A 26 -6.37 -7.42 -4.36
CA ARG A 26 -6.87 -6.58 -5.48
C ARG A 26 -6.93 -5.12 -5.10
N GLU A 27 -7.47 -4.82 -3.92
CA GLU A 27 -7.47 -3.47 -3.35
C GLU A 27 -6.05 -2.92 -3.23
N PHE A 28 -5.11 -3.70 -2.71
CA PHE A 28 -3.71 -3.26 -2.62
C PHE A 28 -3.08 -2.95 -3.99
N TYR A 29 -3.37 -3.75 -5.01
CA TYR A 29 -2.91 -3.49 -6.39
C TYR A 29 -3.55 -2.22 -6.98
N GLU A 30 -4.87 -2.06 -6.81
CA GLU A 30 -5.59 -0.86 -7.25
C GLU A 30 -5.02 0.40 -6.58
N GLU A 31 -4.74 0.35 -5.28
CA GLU A 31 -4.06 1.43 -4.53
C GLU A 31 -2.64 1.71 -5.05
N LYS A 32 -1.83 0.68 -5.34
CA LYS A 32 -0.48 0.87 -5.91
C LYS A 32 -0.55 1.55 -7.28
N SER A 33 -1.49 1.12 -8.12
CA SER A 33 -1.70 1.72 -9.44
C SER A 33 -2.15 3.17 -9.34
N ASN A 34 -3.16 3.44 -8.50
CA ASN A 34 -3.65 4.80 -8.29
C ASN A 34 -2.55 5.71 -7.74
N PHE A 35 -1.77 5.23 -6.78
CA PHE A 35 -0.63 5.97 -6.23
C PHE A 35 0.42 6.25 -7.30
N TYR A 36 0.77 5.28 -8.15
CA TYR A 36 1.76 5.45 -9.22
C TYR A 36 1.38 6.56 -10.20
N ASP A 37 0.10 6.67 -10.56
CA ASP A 37 -0.40 7.67 -11.52
C ASP A 37 -0.70 9.05 -10.89
N LEU A 38 -0.82 9.14 -9.56
CA LEU A 38 -1.25 10.36 -8.87
C LEU A 38 -0.08 11.28 -8.53
N ASP A 39 -0.12 12.52 -9.01
CA ASP A 39 0.74 13.60 -8.48
C ASP A 39 0.05 14.31 -7.33
N PHE A 40 0.79 14.57 -6.24
CA PHE A 40 0.22 15.25 -5.08
C PHE A 40 1.27 15.97 -4.25
N ASN A 41 0.78 16.83 -3.36
CA ASN A 41 1.56 17.46 -2.30
C ASN A 41 0.70 17.48 -1.03
N GLY A 42 1.27 17.11 0.11
CA GLY A 42 0.56 17.07 1.38
C GLY A 42 1.49 17.08 2.58
N GLN A 43 0.91 17.25 3.76
CA GLN A 43 1.63 17.14 5.02
C GLN A 43 1.22 15.85 5.71
N ILE A 44 2.18 15.12 6.26
CA ILE A 44 1.92 13.86 6.94
C ILE A 44 1.18 14.11 8.24
N THR A 45 -0.03 13.59 8.33
CA THR A 45 -0.92 13.74 9.49
C THR A 45 -0.87 12.54 10.42
N LYS A 46 -0.61 11.34 9.87
CA LYS A 46 -0.66 10.08 10.60
C LYS A 46 0.18 9.00 9.92
N ILE A 47 0.80 8.16 10.73
CA ILE A 47 1.43 6.92 10.29
C ILE A 47 0.74 5.77 11.03
N THR A 48 0.33 4.74 10.29
CA THR A 48 -0.34 3.56 10.86
C THR A 48 0.42 2.30 10.48
N ASP A 49 0.95 1.62 11.48
CA ASP A 49 1.64 0.34 11.30
C ASP A 49 0.62 -0.80 11.28
N GLY A 50 0.88 -1.80 10.44
CA GLY A 50 0.00 -2.95 10.25
C GLY A 50 0.70 -4.04 9.47
N ARG A 51 -0.03 -4.67 8.54
CA ARG A 51 0.59 -5.61 7.59
C ARG A 51 1.54 -4.91 6.60
N ALA A 52 1.25 -3.65 6.31
CA ALA A 52 2.07 -2.70 5.55
C ALA A 52 1.91 -1.32 6.20
N THR A 53 2.93 -0.48 6.14
CA THR A 53 2.93 0.83 6.82
C THR A 53 2.21 1.85 5.96
N LYS A 54 1.13 2.44 6.50
CA LYS A 54 0.36 3.51 5.84
C LYS A 54 0.85 4.88 6.27
N ILE A 55 1.14 5.73 5.29
CA ILE A 55 1.51 7.14 5.49
C ILE A 55 0.37 8.01 4.97
N HIS A 56 -0.33 8.68 5.90
CA HIS A 56 -1.44 9.57 5.58
C HIS A 56 -0.92 11.00 5.37
N TYR A 57 -1.22 11.58 4.22
CA TYR A 57 -0.85 12.96 3.85
C TYR A 57 -2.06 13.90 3.75
N ASN A 58 -3.24 13.39 4.10
CA ASN A 58 -4.49 14.12 4.29
C ASN A 58 -5.41 13.30 5.23
N THR A 59 -6.68 13.67 5.37
CA THR A 59 -7.67 12.97 6.22
C THR A 59 -8.03 11.59 5.68
N GLU A 60 -8.18 11.48 4.36
CA GLU A 60 -8.60 10.23 3.69
C GLU A 60 -7.47 9.60 2.85
N ASP A 61 -6.52 10.41 2.39
CA ASP A 61 -5.49 9.96 1.47
C ASP A 61 -4.25 9.39 2.18
N PHE A 62 -3.76 8.27 1.69
CA PHE A 62 -2.57 7.60 2.19
C PHE A 62 -1.81 6.89 1.07
N PHE A 63 -0.58 6.47 1.37
CA PHE A 63 0.17 5.52 0.55
C PHE A 63 0.86 4.48 1.44
N TYR A 64 1.24 3.35 0.86
CA TYR A 64 2.04 2.34 1.56
C TYR A 64 3.52 2.54 1.26
N THR A 65 4.37 2.33 2.27
CA THR A 65 5.82 2.36 2.11
C THR A 65 6.33 1.30 1.14
N ASP A 66 5.65 0.14 1.09
CA ASP A 66 5.86 -0.95 0.13
C ASP A 66 5.70 -0.54 -1.35
N PHE A 67 5.17 0.66 -1.63
CA PHE A 67 5.07 1.18 -3.00
C PHE A 67 6.37 1.83 -3.48
N LEU A 68 7.41 1.90 -2.65
CA LEU A 68 8.65 2.60 -2.91
C LEU A 68 9.82 1.61 -3.01
N GLU A 69 10.77 1.84 -3.94
CA GLU A 69 11.93 0.96 -4.18
C GLU A 69 12.84 0.77 -2.94
N ASN A 70 12.65 1.58 -1.90
CA ASN A 70 13.25 1.40 -0.59
C ASN A 70 12.27 1.82 0.51
N GLY A 71 11.15 1.10 0.60
CA GLY A 71 10.10 1.33 1.60
C GLY A 71 10.62 1.36 3.04
N VAL A 72 11.64 0.56 3.37
CA VAL A 72 12.25 0.55 4.71
C VAL A 72 12.86 1.91 5.06
N ALA A 73 13.55 2.56 4.13
CA ALA A 73 14.07 3.90 4.37
C ALA A 73 12.95 4.93 4.61
N ALA A 74 11.81 4.76 3.94
CA ALA A 74 10.63 5.58 4.19
C ALA A 74 10.07 5.37 5.60
N GLU A 75 9.94 4.12 6.06
CA GLU A 75 9.48 3.78 7.41
C GLU A 75 10.37 4.37 8.51
N GLU A 76 11.68 4.33 8.33
CA GLU A 76 12.64 4.80 9.34
C GLU A 76 12.81 6.34 9.36
N THR A 77 12.57 6.99 8.22
CA THR A 77 12.94 8.42 8.04
C THR A 77 11.74 9.36 8.15
N ILE A 78 10.60 8.95 7.60
CA ILE A 78 9.41 9.78 7.47
C ILE A 78 8.72 9.96 8.82
N LYS A 79 8.28 11.18 9.13
CA LYS A 79 7.64 11.53 10.40
C LYS A 79 6.40 12.37 10.19
N ILE A 80 5.49 12.33 11.17
CA ILE A 80 4.34 13.24 11.23
C ILE A 80 4.84 14.69 11.20
N GLY A 81 4.22 15.50 10.36
CA GLY A 81 4.57 16.90 10.13
C GLY A 81 5.50 17.13 8.94
N ASP A 82 6.15 16.09 8.40
CA ASP A 82 6.92 16.22 7.15
C ASP A 82 6.00 16.54 5.97
N VAL A 83 6.52 17.26 4.98
CA VAL A 83 5.81 17.55 3.73
C VAL A 83 6.26 16.54 2.69
N VAL A 84 5.30 15.94 2.00
CA VAL A 84 5.54 14.98 0.91
C VAL A 84 5.05 15.55 -0.39
N LYS A 85 5.86 15.39 -1.44
CA LYS A 85 5.47 15.74 -2.81
C LYS A 85 5.77 14.55 -3.70
N LYS A 86 4.76 14.06 -4.41
CA LYS A 86 4.94 13.11 -5.49
C LYS A 86 4.79 13.82 -6.82
N GLN A 87 5.74 13.57 -7.71
CA GLN A 87 5.68 14.00 -9.09
C GLN A 87 6.22 12.88 -9.97
N ASP A 88 5.43 12.46 -10.96
CA ASP A 88 5.72 11.29 -11.79
C ASP A 88 6.00 10.07 -10.89
N SER A 89 7.12 9.37 -11.10
CA SER A 89 7.54 8.23 -10.29
C SER A 89 8.45 8.61 -9.13
N VAL A 90 8.51 9.88 -8.71
CA VAL A 90 9.41 10.32 -7.63
C VAL A 90 8.60 10.89 -6.47
N LEU A 91 8.84 10.34 -5.27
CA LEU A 91 8.35 10.87 -4.01
C LEU A 91 9.49 11.56 -3.26
N GLU A 92 9.32 12.85 -2.99
CA GLU A 92 10.23 13.64 -2.18
C GLU A 92 9.60 13.98 -0.83
N VAL A 93 10.42 13.95 0.22
CA VAL A 93 10.02 14.27 1.59
C VAL A 93 10.86 15.44 2.09
N PHE A 94 10.20 16.43 2.65
CA PHE A 94 10.79 17.68 3.13
C PHE A 94 10.53 17.85 4.62
N ARG A 95 11.58 18.31 5.32
CA ARG A 95 11.51 18.71 6.73
C ARG A 95 12.22 20.04 6.89
N ASN A 96 11.50 21.07 7.36
CA ASN A 96 12.02 22.43 7.49
C ASN A 96 12.65 22.94 6.17
N ASP A 97 11.91 22.81 5.06
CA ASP A 97 12.30 23.22 3.70
C ASP A 97 13.54 22.55 3.12
N LYS A 98 14.00 21.45 3.74
CA LYS A 98 15.11 20.62 3.24
C LYS A 98 14.59 19.26 2.81
N THR A 99 15.00 18.81 1.63
CA THR A 99 14.79 17.42 1.19
C THR A 99 15.56 16.48 2.11
N ILE A 100 14.84 15.57 2.76
CA ILE A 100 15.43 14.55 3.65
C ILE A 100 15.45 13.17 3.01
N LEU A 101 14.56 12.94 2.04
CA LEU A 101 14.41 11.67 1.36
C LEU A 101 13.85 11.91 -0.05
N SER A 102 14.36 11.15 -1.01
CA SER A 102 13.84 11.09 -2.37
C SER A 102 13.86 9.63 -2.79
N LEU A 103 12.71 9.10 -3.18
CA LEU A 103 12.51 7.69 -3.51
C LEU A 103 11.73 7.55 -4.80
N THR A 104 12.07 6.52 -5.57
CA THR A 104 11.28 6.10 -6.72
C THR A 104 10.06 5.31 -6.26
N VAL A 105 8.90 5.61 -6.86
CA VAL A 105 7.69 4.81 -6.74
C VAL A 105 7.80 3.62 -7.69
N GLU A 106 7.66 2.42 -7.14
CA GLU A 106 7.69 1.20 -7.93
C GLU A 106 6.51 1.15 -8.89
N LYS A 107 6.83 0.91 -10.16
CA LYS A 107 5.80 0.69 -11.17
C LYS A 107 5.00 -0.57 -10.82
N PRO A 108 3.66 -0.51 -10.81
CA PRO A 108 2.85 -1.71 -10.63
C PRO A 108 3.06 -2.68 -11.80
N GLU A 109 2.86 -3.97 -11.52
CA GLU A 109 2.76 -5.00 -12.56
C GLU A 109 1.69 -4.65 -13.60
N GLU A 110 1.90 -5.08 -14.86
CA GLU A 110 1.02 -4.74 -15.99
C GLU A 110 -0.43 -5.20 -15.77
N SER A 111 -0.64 -6.19 -14.91
CA SER A 111 -1.97 -6.65 -14.53
C SER A 111 -2.03 -7.16 -13.10
N TYR A 112 -3.23 -7.11 -12.51
CA TYR A 112 -3.49 -7.74 -11.22
C TYR A 112 -3.16 -9.24 -11.21
N PHE A 113 -3.34 -9.95 -12.32
CA PHE A 113 -3.03 -11.38 -12.38
C PHE A 113 -1.52 -11.62 -12.23
N SER A 114 -0.69 -10.82 -12.90
CA SER A 114 0.77 -10.87 -12.73
C SER A 114 1.16 -10.58 -11.28
N PHE A 115 0.63 -9.50 -10.71
CA PHE A 115 0.84 -9.13 -9.30
C PHE A 115 0.37 -10.21 -8.30
N PHE A 116 -0.69 -10.94 -8.60
CA PHE A 116 -1.24 -11.93 -7.68
C PHE A 116 -0.33 -13.15 -7.51
N PHE A 117 0.37 -13.54 -8.58
CA PHE A 117 1.19 -14.75 -8.67
C PHE A 117 2.69 -14.51 -8.48
N ASP A 118 3.13 -13.26 -8.46
CA ASP A 118 4.46 -12.85 -7.98
C ASP A 118 4.57 -13.03 -6.44
#